data_AF-A0A4Q4UDE5-F1
#
_entry.id   AF-A0A4Q4UDE5-F1
#
_cell.length_a   1.000
_cell.length_b   1.000
_cell.length_c   1.000
_cell.angle_alpha   90.00
_cell.angle_beta   90.00
_cell.angle_gamma   90.00
#
_symmetry.space_group_name_H-M   'P 1'
#
loop_
_entity.id
_entity.type
_entity.pdbx_description
1 polymer ?
#
loop_
_entity_poly.entity_id
_entity_poly.type
_entity_poly.pdbx_seq_one_letter_code
_entity_poly.pdbx_strand_id
1 'polypeptide(L)'
;MYAKLQPLLLIAAAGTALGYMDVVTHWRSQLGLPALSEDGTLVGNAHKTVVDGNGQMVHQLLPGTWAQVLAPGSTEDFEHVFVGGWLCEIPNLPGLNGICDVMGIGWDHQGQTGHAEILSSTGYTRIGCAWHNGIWGCDLA
;
A
#
# COMPACT_ATOMS: atom_id res chain seq x y z
N MET A 1 50.48 23.69 16.82
CA MET A 1 49.74 22.60 16.15
C MET A 1 48.26 22.95 16.22
N TYR A 2 47.73 23.63 15.21
CA TYR A 2 46.31 24.02 15.17
C TYR A 2 45.56 22.95 14.39
N ALA A 3 44.70 22.21 15.08
CA ALA A 3 43.82 21.22 14.47
C ALA A 3 42.80 21.94 13.58
N LYS A 4 42.77 21.58 12.30
CA LYS A 4 41.77 22.03 11.33
C LYS A 4 40.39 21.49 11.75
N LEU A 5 39.48 22.39 12.09
CA LEU A 5 38.05 22.09 12.15
C LEU A 5 37.56 21.85 10.72
N GLN A 6 37.23 20.60 10.39
CA GLN A 6 36.44 20.29 9.20
C GLN A 6 34.97 20.58 9.52
N PRO A 7 34.21 21.25 8.65
CA PRO A 7 32.77 21.36 8.82
C PRO A 7 32.16 19.98 8.56
N LEU A 8 31.49 19.45 9.58
CA LEU A 8 30.60 18.31 9.47
C LEU A 8 29.44 18.72 8.53
N LEU A 9 29.50 18.27 7.29
CA LEU A 9 28.42 18.44 6.33
C LEU A 9 27.26 17.55 6.81
N LEU A 10 26.32 18.15 7.54
CA LEU A 10 25.04 17.53 7.88
C LEU A 10 24.24 17.47 6.57
N ILE A 11 24.27 16.33 5.89
CA ILE A 11 23.28 16.05 4.84
C ILE A 11 21.98 15.75 5.59
N ALA A 12 21.11 16.75 5.71
CA ALA A 12 19.71 16.51 5.96
C ALA A 12 19.15 15.83 4.69
N ALA A 13 18.97 14.51 4.74
CA ALA A 13 18.10 13.85 3.78
C ALA A 13 16.70 14.42 4.00
N ALA A 14 16.25 15.28 3.09
CA ALA A 14 14.86 15.68 3.02
C ALA A 14 14.06 14.38 2.84
N GLY A 15 13.32 13.97 3.87
CA GLY A 15 12.42 12.83 3.80
C GLY A 15 11.36 13.13 2.76
N THR A 16 11.55 12.64 1.54
CA THR A 16 10.48 12.51 0.58
C THR A 16 9.43 11.61 1.21
N ALA A 17 8.18 12.04 1.26
CA ALA A 17 7.07 11.16 1.59
C ALA A 17 7.24 9.87 0.77
N LEU A 18 7.27 8.72 1.46
CA LEU A 18 7.49 7.43 0.82
C LEU A 18 6.41 7.22 -0.26
N GLY A 19 6.83 6.72 -1.42
CA GLY A 19 5.88 6.34 -2.46
C GLY A 19 5.07 5.13 -2.01
N TYR A 20 3.91 4.91 -2.63
CA TYR A 20 3.08 3.74 -2.28
C TYR A 20 3.86 2.41 -2.43
N MET A 21 4.78 2.32 -3.40
CA MET A 21 5.63 1.13 -3.57
C MET A 21 6.62 0.91 -2.43
N ASP A 22 7.08 1.95 -1.74
CA ASP A 22 7.95 1.80 -0.57
C ASP A 22 7.17 1.15 0.58
N VAL A 23 5.90 1.54 0.76
CA VAL A 23 4.97 0.93 1.73
C VAL A 23 4.71 -0.53 1.38
N VAL A 24 4.34 -0.82 0.12
CA VAL A 24 4.12 -2.20 -0.35
C VAL A 24 5.36 -3.06 -0.10
N THR A 25 6.53 -2.57 -0.48
CA THR A 25 7.81 -3.29 -0.33
C THR A 25 8.13 -3.52 1.14
N HIS A 26 8.00 -2.50 1.98
CA HIS A 26 8.25 -2.61 3.41
C HIS A 26 7.39 -3.68 4.07
N TRP A 27 6.07 -3.62 3.87
CA TRP A 27 5.13 -4.50 4.54
C TRP A 27 5.18 -5.93 4.01
N ARG A 28 5.36 -6.12 2.69
CA ARG A 28 5.60 -7.47 2.16
C ARG A 28 6.88 -8.08 2.71
N SER A 29 7.94 -7.29 2.93
CA SER A 29 9.14 -7.76 3.62
C SER A 29 8.87 -8.15 5.07
N GLN A 30 8.04 -7.40 5.82
CA GLN A 30 7.67 -7.77 7.19
C GLN A 30 6.91 -9.11 7.21
N LEU A 31 6.04 -9.33 6.23
CA LEU A 31 5.29 -10.57 6.05
C LEU A 31 6.13 -11.76 5.54
N GLY A 32 7.43 -11.55 5.24
CA GLY A 32 8.29 -12.58 4.66
C GLY A 32 7.92 -12.97 3.23
N LEU A 33 7.24 -12.09 2.49
CA LEU A 33 6.74 -12.33 1.14
C LEU A 33 7.71 -11.81 0.08
N PRO A 34 7.73 -12.41 -1.13
CA PRO A 34 8.47 -11.86 -2.27
C PRO A 34 8.01 -10.44 -2.60
N ALA A 35 8.95 -9.57 -3.02
CA ALA A 35 8.62 -8.23 -3.50
C ALA A 35 7.74 -8.29 -4.76
N LEU A 36 6.83 -7.33 -4.90
CA LEU A 36 6.07 -7.10 -6.12
C LEU A 36 6.81 -6.07 -6.98
N SER A 37 6.73 -6.22 -8.30
CA SER A 37 7.18 -5.19 -9.23
C SER A 37 6.02 -4.24 -9.55
N GLU A 38 6.31 -2.93 -9.62
CA GLU A 38 5.35 -1.97 -10.16
C GLU A 38 5.10 -2.25 -11.65
N ASP A 39 3.84 -2.27 -12.07
CA ASP A 39 3.43 -2.45 -13.45
C ASP A 39 2.55 -1.28 -13.92
N GLY A 40 3.02 -0.56 -14.94
CA GLY A 40 2.32 0.64 -15.44
C GLY A 40 0.93 0.37 -16.03
N THR A 41 0.66 -0.86 -16.50
CA THR A 41 -0.70 -1.24 -16.95
C THR A 41 -1.63 -1.38 -15.74
N LEU A 42 -1.16 -2.01 -14.67
CA LEU A 42 -1.93 -2.13 -13.44
C LEU A 42 -2.15 -0.77 -12.77
N VAL A 43 -1.17 0.14 -12.80
CA VAL A 43 -1.34 1.54 -12.33
C VAL A 43 -2.43 2.24 -13.14
N GLY A 44 -2.42 2.09 -14.47
CA GLY A 44 -3.45 2.64 -15.34
C GLY A 44 -4.85 2.07 -15.07
N ASN A 45 -4.93 0.76 -14.83
CA ASN A 45 -6.18 0.07 -14.52
C ASN A 45 -6.74 0.49 -13.15
N ALA A 46 -5.90 0.55 -12.13
CA ALA A 46 -6.26 1.05 -10.81
C ALA A 46 -6.78 2.50 -10.90
N HIS A 47 -6.05 3.37 -11.62
CA HIS A 47 -6.46 4.77 -11.82
C HIS A 47 -7.81 4.88 -12.52
N LYS A 48 -8.02 4.12 -13.61
CA LYS A 48 -9.31 4.09 -14.31
C LYS A 48 -10.44 3.64 -13.37
N THR A 49 -10.19 2.62 -12.56
CA THR A 49 -11.19 2.11 -11.61
C THR A 49 -11.60 3.18 -10.60
N VAL A 50 -10.65 3.85 -9.95
CA VAL A 50 -10.96 4.87 -8.93
C VAL A 50 -11.58 6.15 -9.53
N VAL A 51 -11.22 6.50 -10.77
CA VAL A 51 -11.85 7.62 -11.51
C VAL A 51 -13.30 7.29 -11.86
N ASP A 52 -13.55 6.14 -12.48
CA ASP A 52 -14.90 5.74 -12.89
C ASP A 52 -15.81 5.47 -11.70
N GLY A 53 -15.26 4.95 -10.59
CA GLY A 53 -15.97 4.77 -9.33
C GLY A 53 -16.44 6.09 -8.71
N ASN A 54 -15.82 7.23 -9.06
CA ASN A 54 -16.24 8.58 -8.68
C ASN A 54 -16.55 8.73 -7.18
N GLY A 55 -15.62 8.28 -6.33
CA GLY A 55 -15.78 8.31 -4.86
C GLY A 55 -16.60 7.15 -4.30
N GLN A 56 -16.92 6.14 -5.10
CA GLN A 56 -17.52 4.87 -4.68
C GLN A 56 -16.55 3.71 -4.92
N MET A 57 -16.57 2.71 -4.04
CA MET A 57 -15.75 1.50 -4.16
C MET A 57 -16.40 0.49 -5.10
N VAL A 58 -16.35 0.75 -6.40
CA VAL A 58 -16.89 -0.14 -7.45
C VAL A 58 -15.74 -0.85 -8.15
N HIS A 59 -15.65 -2.17 -7.95
CA HIS A 59 -14.59 -2.96 -8.57
C HIS A 59 -14.71 -3.02 -10.10
N GLN A 60 -13.57 -2.94 -10.78
CA GLN A 60 -13.45 -3.11 -12.23
C GLN A 60 -12.18 -3.91 -12.56
N LEU A 61 -12.34 -5.22 -12.80
CA LEU A 61 -11.23 -6.07 -13.24
C LEU A 61 -10.99 -5.87 -14.74
N LEU A 62 -10.14 -4.91 -15.05
CA LEU A 62 -9.71 -4.60 -16.42
C LEU A 62 -8.71 -5.64 -16.96
N PRO A 63 -8.52 -5.75 -18.29
CA PRO A 63 -7.57 -6.70 -18.85
C PRO A 63 -6.19 -6.60 -18.22
N GLY A 64 -5.66 -7.74 -17.79
CA GLY A 64 -4.38 -7.83 -17.09
C GLY A 64 -4.48 -7.76 -15.56
N THR A 65 -5.59 -7.28 -15.00
CA THR A 65 -5.85 -7.28 -13.54
C THR A 65 -6.45 -8.62 -13.12
N TRP A 66 -5.84 -9.29 -12.15
CA TRP A 66 -6.31 -10.59 -11.63
C TRP A 66 -6.93 -10.48 -10.24
N ALA A 67 -6.58 -9.43 -9.50
CA ALA A 67 -7.22 -9.06 -8.25
C ALA A 67 -7.16 -7.55 -8.05
N GLN A 68 -8.05 -7.02 -7.22
CA GLN A 68 -8.16 -5.61 -6.95
C GLN A 68 -8.58 -5.38 -5.50
N VAL A 69 -8.00 -4.36 -4.87
CA VAL A 69 -8.36 -3.90 -3.53
C VAL A 69 -8.71 -2.41 -3.60
N LEU A 70 -9.76 -1.98 -2.89
CA LEU A 70 -10.23 -0.59 -2.84
C LEU A 70 -10.48 -0.18 -1.39
N ALA A 71 -10.21 1.08 -1.05
CA ALA A 71 -10.57 1.63 0.27
C ALA A 71 -10.61 3.16 0.25
N PRO A 72 -11.40 3.80 1.13
CA PRO A 72 -11.33 5.23 1.33
C PRO A 72 -9.99 5.65 1.93
N GLY A 73 -9.50 6.82 1.54
CA GLY A 73 -8.26 7.39 2.07
C GLY A 73 -7.89 8.70 1.37
N SER A 74 -6.94 9.42 1.95
CA SER A 74 -6.31 10.62 1.42
C SER A 74 -5.03 10.28 0.66
N THR A 75 -4.47 11.22 -0.08
CA THR A 75 -3.20 11.00 -0.81
C THR A 75 -2.01 10.72 0.11
N GLU A 76 -2.12 11.05 1.40
CA GLU A 76 -1.03 11.01 2.37
C GLU A 76 -1.10 9.79 3.31
N ASP A 77 -2.19 9.01 3.26
CA ASP A 77 -2.47 7.94 4.22
C ASP A 77 -2.39 6.53 3.63
N PHE A 78 -1.70 6.36 2.50
CA PHE A 78 -1.63 5.05 1.83
C PHE A 78 -1.17 3.93 2.77
N GLU A 79 -0.23 4.16 3.69
CA GLU A 79 0.18 3.15 4.66
C GLU A 79 -0.94 2.79 5.66
N HIS A 80 -1.73 3.77 6.09
CA HIS A 80 -2.89 3.53 6.95
C HIS A 80 -3.97 2.71 6.22
N VAL A 81 -4.16 2.96 4.93
CA VAL A 81 -5.05 2.15 4.08
C VAL A 81 -4.48 0.75 3.87
N PHE A 82 -3.21 0.65 3.47
CA PHE A 82 -2.56 -0.60 3.12
C PHE A 82 -2.47 -1.56 4.31
N VAL A 83 -2.03 -1.05 5.45
CA VAL A 83 -1.88 -1.86 6.67
C VAL A 83 -3.22 -1.96 7.39
N GLY A 84 -3.79 -0.82 7.77
CA GLY A 84 -4.97 -0.74 8.61
C GLY A 84 -6.24 -1.18 7.92
N GLY A 85 -6.48 -0.68 6.71
CA GLY A 85 -7.70 -0.98 5.95
C GLY A 85 -7.68 -2.36 5.30
N TRP A 86 -6.53 -2.80 4.80
CA TRP A 86 -6.43 -4.05 4.04
C TRP A 86 -5.77 -5.19 4.80
N LEU A 87 -4.49 -5.09 5.19
CA LEU A 87 -3.79 -6.22 5.83
C LEU A 87 -4.38 -6.61 7.20
N CYS A 88 -4.84 -5.63 7.98
CA CYS A 88 -5.40 -5.84 9.31
C CYS A 88 -6.80 -6.46 9.30
N GLU A 89 -7.39 -6.74 8.14
CA GLU A 89 -8.50 -7.68 8.02
C GLU A 89 -8.15 -9.07 8.57
N ILE A 90 -6.88 -9.48 8.47
CA ILE A 90 -6.33 -10.67 9.11
C ILE A 90 -5.20 -10.23 10.07
N PRO A 91 -5.53 -9.77 11.29
CA PRO A 91 -4.56 -9.10 12.18
C PRO A 91 -3.46 -10.04 12.70
N ASN A 92 -3.63 -11.35 12.57
CA ASN A 92 -2.68 -12.37 12.97
C ASN A 92 -1.79 -12.88 11.83
N LEU A 93 -1.76 -12.20 10.66
CA LEU A 93 -0.78 -12.51 9.62
C LEU A 93 0.65 -12.44 10.20
N PRO A 94 1.51 -13.46 9.96
CA PRO A 94 2.89 -13.44 10.40
C PRO A 94 3.61 -12.20 9.88
N GLY A 95 4.28 -11.44 10.76
CA GLY A 95 4.98 -10.21 10.40
C GLY A 95 4.27 -8.91 10.80
N LEU A 96 2.94 -8.94 11.04
CA LEU A 96 2.20 -7.75 11.48
C LEU A 96 2.47 -7.40 12.95
N ASN A 97 2.85 -8.38 13.78
CA ASN A 97 3.41 -8.16 15.13
C ASN A 97 2.66 -7.14 16.02
N GLY A 98 1.32 -7.15 15.96
CA GLY A 98 0.47 -6.25 16.76
C GLY A 98 0.28 -4.84 16.19
N ILE A 99 0.83 -4.51 15.02
CA ILE A 99 0.65 -3.17 14.41
C ILE A 99 -0.82 -2.81 14.18
N CYS A 100 -1.69 -3.81 14.02
CA CYS A 100 -3.11 -3.62 13.81
C CYS A 100 -3.83 -2.99 15.01
N ASP A 101 -3.28 -3.08 16.23
CA ASP A 101 -3.82 -2.38 17.40
C ASP A 101 -3.71 -0.85 17.26
N VAL A 102 -2.84 -0.37 16.36
CA VAL A 102 -2.63 1.04 16.06
C VAL A 102 -3.21 1.40 14.69
N MET A 103 -2.79 0.68 13.65
CA MET A 103 -3.14 1.00 12.26
C MET A 103 -4.58 0.60 11.91
N GLY A 104 -5.17 -0.36 12.63
CA GLY A 104 -6.56 -0.75 12.44
C GLY A 104 -7.57 0.21 13.07
N ILE A 105 -7.13 1.20 13.86
CA ILE A 105 -8.04 2.14 14.51
C ILE A 105 -8.81 2.95 13.46
N GLY A 106 -10.14 2.94 13.56
CA GLY A 106 -11.02 3.67 12.64
C GLY A 106 -11.48 2.85 11.43
N TRP A 107 -10.96 1.63 11.26
CA TRP A 107 -11.45 0.68 10.26
C TRP A 107 -12.51 -0.25 10.87
N ASP A 108 -13.61 -0.42 10.14
CA ASP A 108 -14.61 -1.46 10.40
C ASP A 108 -14.51 -2.51 9.30
N HIS A 109 -13.78 -3.60 9.57
CA HIS A 109 -13.54 -4.66 8.58
C HIS A 109 -14.78 -5.54 8.35
N GLN A 110 -15.80 -5.49 9.21
CA GLN A 110 -17.04 -6.29 9.08
C GLN A 110 -16.82 -7.80 8.85
N GLY A 111 -15.70 -8.35 9.32
CA GLY A 111 -15.31 -9.75 9.11
C GLY A 111 -14.83 -10.09 7.69
N GLN A 112 -14.56 -9.09 6.84
CA GLN A 112 -13.93 -9.26 5.53
C GLN A 112 -12.46 -9.66 5.71
N THR A 113 -11.95 -10.45 4.76
CA THR A 113 -10.55 -10.92 4.71
C THR A 113 -9.92 -10.78 3.32
N GLY A 114 -10.71 -10.41 2.32
CA GLY A 114 -10.34 -10.52 0.92
C GLY A 114 -9.15 -9.63 0.55
N HIS A 115 -9.04 -8.43 1.14
CA HIS A 115 -7.92 -7.55 0.83
C HIS A 115 -6.62 -8.11 1.42
N ALA A 116 -6.65 -8.58 2.67
CA ALA A 116 -5.51 -9.24 3.29
C ALA A 116 -5.08 -10.50 2.52
N GLU A 117 -6.01 -11.34 2.07
CA GLU A 117 -5.73 -12.55 1.29
C GLU A 117 -5.06 -12.22 -0.05
N ILE A 118 -5.53 -11.18 -0.75
CA ILE A 118 -4.94 -10.72 -2.01
C ILE A 118 -3.52 -10.20 -1.78
N LEU A 119 -3.33 -9.31 -0.81
CA LEU A 119 -2.05 -8.63 -0.56
C LEU A 119 -1.01 -9.53 0.11
N SER A 120 -1.43 -10.59 0.79
CA SER A 120 -0.54 -11.60 1.39
C SER A 120 -0.26 -12.81 0.49
N SER A 121 -0.92 -12.90 -0.67
CA SER A 121 -0.72 -13.97 -1.65
C SER A 121 0.69 -13.93 -2.26
N THR A 122 1.25 -15.13 -2.48
CA THR A 122 2.46 -15.35 -3.28
C THR A 122 2.16 -15.62 -4.76
N GLY A 123 0.88 -15.66 -5.16
CA GLY A 123 0.46 -15.92 -6.54
C GLY A 123 0.55 -14.69 -7.45
N TYR A 124 0.64 -13.50 -6.89
CA TYR A 124 0.85 -12.25 -7.62
C TYR A 124 2.32 -11.85 -7.57
N THR A 125 2.79 -11.26 -8.67
CA THR A 125 4.18 -10.81 -8.84
C THR A 125 4.27 -9.33 -9.21
N ARG A 126 3.14 -8.73 -9.60
CA ARG A 126 3.05 -7.33 -10.03
C ARG A 126 1.90 -6.62 -9.32
N ILE A 127 2.06 -5.31 -9.17
CA ILE A 127 1.06 -4.42 -8.58
C ILE A 127 1.07 -3.06 -9.28
N GLY A 128 -0.05 -2.37 -9.28
CA GLY A 128 -0.10 -0.95 -9.55
C GLY A 128 -1.20 -0.30 -8.73
N CYS A 129 -0.90 0.83 -8.09
CA CYS A 129 -1.86 1.54 -7.25
C CYS A 129 -2.10 2.96 -7.75
N ALA A 130 -3.29 3.48 -7.47
CA ALA A 130 -3.66 4.85 -7.77
C ALA A 130 -4.67 5.39 -6.77
N TRP A 131 -4.71 6.71 -6.65
CA TRP A 131 -5.68 7.42 -5.84
C TRP A 131 -6.50 8.37 -6.70
N HIS A 132 -7.81 8.43 -6.45
CA HIS A 132 -8.67 9.48 -6.98
C HIS A 132 -9.89 9.70 -6.08
N ASN A 133 -10.25 10.97 -5.87
CA ASN A 133 -11.48 11.39 -5.17
C ASN A 133 -11.74 10.63 -3.85
N GLY A 134 -10.71 10.52 -3.01
CA GLY A 134 -10.82 9.91 -1.70
C GLY A 134 -10.78 8.38 -1.67
N ILE A 135 -10.46 7.71 -2.79
CA ILE A 135 -10.33 6.26 -2.88
C ILE A 135 -8.93 5.89 -3.35
N TRP A 136 -8.29 5.00 -2.61
CA TRP A 136 -7.14 4.23 -3.07
C TRP A 136 -7.62 2.93 -3.73
N GLY A 137 -6.95 2.56 -4.81
CA GLY A 137 -7.10 1.26 -5.44
C GLY A 137 -5.77 0.67 -5.85
N CYS A 138 -5.63 -0.65 -5.71
CA CYS A 138 -4.48 -1.39 -6.23
C CYS A 138 -4.95 -2.61 -7.01
N ASP A 139 -4.34 -2.80 -8.18
CA ASP A 139 -4.54 -3.95 -9.06
C ASP A 139 -3.32 -4.87 -8.99
N LEU A 140 -3.54 -6.20 -8.94
CA LEU A 140 -2.50 -7.22 -8.83
C LEU A 140 -2.58 -8.26 -9.95
N ALA A 141 -1.42 -8.77 -10.38
CA ALA A 141 -1.27 -9.81 -11.42
C ALA A 141 0.10 -10.49 -11.43
#